data_AF-A0A800BYQ0-F1
#
_entry.id   AF-A0A800BYQ0-F1
#
_cell.length_a   1.000
_cell.length_b   1.000
_cell.length_c   1.000
_cell.angle_alpha   90.00
_cell.angle_beta   90.00
_cell.angle_gamma   90.00
#
_symmetry.space_group_name_H-M   'P 1'
#
loop_
_entity.id
_entity.type
_entity.pdbx_description
1 polymer ?
#
loop_
_entity_poly.entity_id
_entity_poly.type
_entity_poly.pdbx_seq_one_letter_code
_entity_poly.pdbx_strand_id
1 'polypeptide(L)'
;MDMGQLLQMGATMFSKSDLSGDAGSNLDLSSITSALSGLTDGDGGFDLSSLMGNLDAGGLGDMAKSWLGDGENAGISADQISSALGSEKIAEFASKLGISPDEAAGGLS
;
A
#
# COMPACT_ATOMS: atom_id res chain seq x y z
N MET A 1 7.83 14.73 -8.99
CA MET A 1 6.71 14.17 -8.20
C MET A 1 7.15 14.19 -6.76
N ASP A 2 6.43 14.93 -5.91
CA ASP A 2 6.73 15.01 -4.48
C ASP A 2 6.01 13.88 -3.72
N MET A 3 6.63 13.39 -2.64
CA MET A 3 6.10 12.25 -1.86
C MET A 3 4.67 12.51 -1.34
N GLY A 4 4.36 13.73 -0.93
CA GLY A 4 3.01 14.09 -0.49
C GLY A 4 1.94 13.91 -1.58
N GLN A 5 2.31 14.14 -2.84
CA GLN A 5 1.41 13.99 -3.98
C GLN A 5 1.20 12.50 -4.33
N LEU A 6 2.24 11.68 -4.16
CA LEU A 6 2.15 10.22 -4.29
C LEU A 6 1.28 9.61 -3.19
N LEU A 7 1.45 10.05 -1.94
CA LEU A 7 0.61 9.59 -0.82
C LEU A 7 -0.86 9.99 -1.02
N GLN A 8 -1.13 11.21 -1.49
CA GLN A 8 -2.50 11.65 -1.78
C GLN A 8 -3.12 10.85 -2.93
N MET A 9 -2.34 10.52 -3.96
CA MET A 9 -2.79 9.66 -5.05
C MET A 9 -3.09 8.25 -4.55
N GLY A 10 -2.21 7.66 -3.73
CA GLY A 10 -2.45 6.38 -3.08
C GLY A 10 -3.70 6.39 -2.19
N ALA A 11 -3.91 7.46 -1.41
CA ALA A 11 -5.10 7.62 -0.59
C ALA A 11 -6.39 7.73 -1.41
N THR A 12 -6.31 8.40 -2.57
CA THR A 12 -7.42 8.51 -3.52
C THR A 12 -7.72 7.18 -4.19
N MET A 13 -6.70 6.40 -4.53
CA MET A 13 -6.86 5.06 -5.10
C MET A 13 -7.46 4.10 -4.08
N PHE A 14 -6.98 4.14 -2.83
CA PHE A 14 -7.54 3.34 -1.73
C PHE A 14 -9.02 3.68 -1.48
N SER A 15 -9.36 4.97 -1.37
CA SER A 15 -10.74 5.44 -1.19
C SER A 15 -11.65 5.06 -2.37
N LYS A 16 -11.08 4.94 -3.58
CA LYS A 16 -11.80 4.50 -4.78
C LYS A 16 -11.75 2.99 -5.00
N SER A 17 -10.98 2.24 -4.20
CA SER A 17 -10.86 0.81 -4.37
C SER A 17 -12.15 0.16 -3.89
N ASP A 18 -12.88 -0.46 -4.81
CA ASP A 18 -14.12 -1.21 -4.54
C ASP A 18 -13.91 -2.34 -3.50
N LEU A 19 -12.66 -2.76 -3.29
CA LEU A 19 -12.28 -3.80 -2.31
C LEU A 19 -12.18 -3.29 -0.86
N SER A 20 -12.13 -1.96 -0.64
CA SER A 20 -12.09 -1.38 0.72
C SER A 20 -13.44 -1.41 1.44
N GLY A 21 -14.51 -1.84 0.75
CA GLY A 21 -15.86 -1.98 1.29
C GLY A 21 -16.55 -0.64 1.62
N ASP A 22 -17.77 -0.72 2.17
CA ASP A 22 -18.57 0.43 2.61
C ASP A 22 -17.82 1.27 3.67
N ALA A 23 -17.01 0.61 4.50
CA ALA A 23 -16.15 1.23 5.49
C ALA A 23 -15.06 2.09 4.83
N GLY A 24 -14.39 1.61 3.79
CA GLY A 24 -13.31 2.32 3.09
C GLY A 24 -13.78 3.54 2.29
N SER A 25 -14.97 3.48 1.70
CA SER A 25 -15.57 4.60 0.97
C SER A 25 -16.00 5.78 1.84
N ASN A 26 -16.18 5.57 3.16
CA ASN A 26 -16.54 6.63 4.11
C ASN A 26 -15.33 7.18 4.90
N LEU A 27 -14.12 6.72 4.59
CA LEU A 27 -12.89 7.20 5.24
C LEU A 27 -12.45 8.53 4.65
N ASP A 28 -12.07 9.45 5.52
CA ASP A 28 -11.43 10.69 5.12
C ASP A 28 -10.09 10.43 4.43
N LEU A 29 -9.89 11.07 3.27
CA LEU A 29 -8.65 11.01 2.51
C LEU A 29 -7.42 11.37 3.36
N SER A 30 -7.60 12.29 4.33
CA SER A 30 -6.55 12.67 5.29
C SER A 30 -6.18 11.54 6.25
N SER A 31 -7.16 10.77 6.72
CA SER A 31 -6.92 9.62 7.61
C SER A 31 -6.19 8.51 6.86
N ILE A 32 -6.62 8.24 5.61
CA ILE A 32 -5.95 7.29 4.71
C ILE A 32 -4.52 7.76 4.42
N THR A 33 -4.32 9.04 4.10
CA THR A 33 -2.99 9.60 3.84
C THR A 33 -2.08 9.48 5.06
N SER A 34 -2.57 9.77 6.27
CA SER A 34 -1.80 9.56 7.51
C SER A 34 -1.48 8.09 7.76
N ALA A 35 -2.43 7.19 7.54
CA ALA A 35 -2.22 5.75 7.70
C ALA A 35 -1.20 5.22 6.68
N LEU A 36 -1.30 5.62 5.42
CA LEU A 36 -0.32 5.35 4.36
C LEU A 36 1.05 5.93 4.72
N SER A 37 1.11 7.16 5.26
CA SER A 37 2.38 7.73 5.70
C SER A 37 3.02 6.83 6.76
N GLY A 38 2.24 6.31 7.73
CA GLY A 38 2.73 5.40 8.76
C GLY A 38 3.16 4.03 8.25
N LEU A 39 2.64 3.56 7.11
CA LEU A 39 3.19 2.40 6.40
C LEU A 39 4.57 2.70 5.80
N THR A 40 4.77 3.94 5.32
CA THR A 40 6.02 4.38 4.67
C THR A 40 7.07 4.97 5.62
N ASP A 41 6.70 5.32 6.85
CA ASP A 41 7.56 6.00 7.86
C ASP A 41 8.40 5.02 8.71
N GLY A 42 8.52 3.75 8.32
CA GLY A 42 9.41 2.80 9.00
C GLY A 42 10.88 3.12 8.72
N ASP A 43 11.59 3.69 9.69
CA ASP A 43 13.05 3.76 9.85
C ASP A 43 13.87 3.76 8.53
N GLY A 44 13.64 4.75 7.65
CA GLY A 44 14.35 4.83 6.36
C GLY A 44 13.61 5.53 5.23
N GLY A 45 12.35 5.91 5.42
CA GLY A 45 11.51 6.38 4.32
C GLY A 45 11.18 5.24 3.35
N PHE A 46 10.42 5.54 2.30
CA PHE A 46 10.12 4.59 1.23
C PHE A 46 11.40 4.31 0.42
N ASP A 47 12.30 3.50 0.98
CA ASP A 47 13.49 3.05 0.28
C ASP A 47 13.05 1.94 -0.68
N LEU A 48 12.85 2.35 -1.93
CA LEU A 48 12.57 1.45 -3.04
C LEU A 48 13.58 0.30 -3.12
N SER A 49 14.80 0.46 -2.61
CA SER A 49 15.81 -0.62 -2.59
C SER A 49 15.49 -1.71 -1.57
N SER A 50 15.04 -1.34 -0.37
CA SER A 50 14.65 -2.31 0.65
C SER A 50 13.31 -2.95 0.31
N LEU A 51 12.40 -2.18 -0.30
CA LEU A 51 11.12 -2.69 -0.81
C LEU A 51 11.33 -3.64 -2.00
N MET A 52 12.25 -3.32 -2.92
CA MET A 52 12.71 -4.24 -3.96
C MET A 52 13.33 -5.49 -3.35
N GLY A 53 14.16 -5.36 -2.32
CA GLY A 53 14.74 -6.51 -1.62
C GLY A 53 13.66 -7.42 -1.00
N ASN A 54 12.64 -6.84 -0.38
CA ASN A 54 11.51 -7.58 0.20
C ASN A 54 10.60 -8.19 -0.88
N LEU A 55 10.34 -7.46 -1.97
CA LEU A 55 9.59 -7.95 -3.12
C LEU A 55 10.35 -9.10 -3.80
N ASP A 56 11.64 -8.96 -4.05
CA ASP A 56 12.49 -10.01 -4.64
C ASP A 56 12.56 -11.24 -3.73
N ALA A 57 12.74 -11.04 -2.41
CA ALA A 57 12.67 -12.12 -1.41
C ALA A 57 11.29 -12.80 -1.36
N GLY A 58 10.21 -12.05 -1.64
CA GLY A 58 8.85 -12.54 -1.78
C GLY A 58 8.50 -13.13 -3.15
N GLY A 59 9.45 -13.19 -4.10
CA GLY A 59 9.23 -13.68 -5.47
C GLY A 59 8.51 -12.70 -6.40
N LEU A 60 8.40 -11.43 -5.99
CA LEU A 60 7.74 -10.31 -6.69
C LEU A 60 8.72 -9.38 -7.40
N GLY A 61 9.99 -9.76 -7.52
CA GLY A 61 11.03 -8.94 -8.16
C GLY A 61 10.70 -8.54 -9.62
N ASP A 62 10.00 -9.40 -10.37
CA ASP A 62 9.58 -9.08 -11.74
C ASP A 62 8.43 -8.06 -11.80
N MET A 63 7.57 -8.03 -10.78
CA MET A 63 6.52 -7.01 -10.63
C MET A 63 7.14 -5.66 -10.25
N ALA A 64 8.12 -5.65 -9.34
CA ALA A 64 8.88 -4.44 -8.99
C ALA A 64 9.61 -3.85 -10.21
N LYS A 65 10.19 -4.71 -11.07
CA LYS A 65 10.78 -4.29 -12.35
C LYS A 65 9.75 -3.71 -13.32
N SER A 66 8.51 -4.19 -13.30
CA SER A 66 7.44 -3.60 -14.13
C SER A 66 7.15 -2.15 -13.73
N TRP A 67 7.20 -1.83 -12.42
CA TRP A 67 6.97 -0.49 -11.88
C TRP A 67 8.13 0.48 -12.06
N LEU A 68 9.35 -0.07 -12.14
CA LEU A 68 10.57 0.70 -12.41
C LEU A 68 10.88 0.85 -13.90
N GLY A 69 10.25 0.05 -14.76
CA GLY A 69 10.30 0.20 -16.20
C GLY A 69 9.18 1.10 -16.74
N ASP A 70 9.20 1.35 -18.05
CA ASP A 70 8.17 2.14 -18.76
C ASP A 70 6.94 1.32 -19.18
N GLY A 71 6.76 0.12 -18.61
CA GLY A 71 5.68 -0.82 -18.96
C GLY A 71 4.38 -0.58 -18.18
N GLU A 72 3.34 -1.37 -18.48
CA GLU A 72 2.16 -1.44 -17.60
C GLU A 72 2.58 -1.99 -16.23
N ASN A 73 2.22 -1.26 -15.18
CA ASN A 73 2.45 -1.72 -13.81
C ASN A 73 1.67 -3.01 -13.58
N ALA A 74 2.36 -4.09 -13.23
CA ALA A 74 1.68 -5.32 -12.86
C ALA A 74 0.86 -5.09 -11.58
N GLY A 75 -0.42 -5.49 -11.63
CA GLY A 75 -1.32 -5.43 -10.47
C GLY A 75 -0.85 -6.41 -9.40
N ILE A 76 -0.74 -5.93 -8.16
CA ILE A 76 -0.34 -6.74 -7.01
C ILE A 76 -1.59 -7.25 -6.31
N SER A 77 -1.60 -8.49 -5.81
CA SER A 77 -2.73 -8.98 -5.01
C SER A 77 -2.60 -8.62 -3.53
N ALA A 78 -3.71 -8.63 -2.80
CA ALA A 78 -3.73 -8.42 -1.35
C ALA A 78 -2.77 -9.37 -0.59
N ASP A 79 -2.71 -10.65 -1.00
CA ASP A 79 -1.77 -11.64 -0.44
C ASP A 79 -0.31 -11.26 -0.67
N GLN A 80 0.00 -10.72 -1.85
CA GLN A 80 1.35 -10.28 -2.21
C GLN A 80 1.77 -9.04 -1.42
N ILE A 81 0.84 -8.10 -1.18
CA ILE A 81 1.07 -6.95 -0.31
C ILE A 81 1.31 -7.39 1.13
N SER A 82 0.50 -8.34 1.62
CA SER A 82 0.67 -8.90 2.98
C SER A 82 2.02 -9.58 3.16
N SER A 83 2.53 -10.23 2.10
CA SER A 83 3.86 -10.83 2.10
C SER A 83 4.98 -9.79 2.02
N ALA A 84 4.80 -8.70 1.28
CA ALA A 84 5.83 -7.67 1.07
C ALA A 84 5.94 -6.66 2.22
N LEU A 85 4.81 -6.17 2.74
CA LEU A 85 4.73 -5.20 3.84
C LEU A 85 4.69 -5.88 5.21
N GLY A 86 4.28 -7.14 5.26
CA GLY A 86 4.03 -7.88 6.48
C GLY A 86 2.63 -7.60 7.06
N SER A 87 2.03 -8.65 7.61
CA SER A 87 0.68 -8.61 8.18
C SER A 87 0.55 -7.61 9.34
N GLU A 88 1.64 -7.36 10.07
CA GLU A 88 1.67 -6.44 11.21
C GLU A 88 1.50 -4.97 10.76
N LYS A 89 2.11 -4.59 9.63
CA LYS A 89 1.96 -3.27 9.04
C LYS A 89 0.56 -3.04 8.49
N ILE A 90 -0.01 -4.06 7.84
CA ILE A 90 -1.40 -4.02 7.37
C ILE A 90 -2.36 -3.91 8.56
N ALA A 91 -2.13 -4.65 9.64
CA ALA A 91 -2.95 -4.57 10.84
C ALA A 91 -2.87 -3.19 11.52
N GLU A 92 -1.69 -2.55 11.54
CA GLU A 92 -1.52 -1.19 12.04
C GLU A 92 -2.28 -0.17 11.17
N PHE A 93 -2.17 -0.29 9.86
CA PHE A 93 -2.91 0.53 8.90
C PHE A 93 -4.42 0.36 9.05
N ALA A 94 -4.90 -0.88 9.12
CA ALA A 94 -6.29 -1.21 9.33
C ALA A 94 -6.82 -0.64 10.66
N SER A 95 -6.03 -0.76 11.74
CA SER A 95 -6.36 -0.20 13.05
C SER A 95 -6.44 1.32 13.05
N LYS A 96 -5.57 2.02 12.30
CA LYS A 96 -5.62 3.48 12.14
C LYS A 96 -6.89 3.96 11.43
N LEU A 97 -7.41 3.13 10.52
CA LEU A 97 -8.61 3.42 9.75
C LEU A 97 -9.89 2.85 10.38
N GLY A 98 -9.77 2.00 11.40
CA GLY A 98 -10.91 1.33 12.02
C GLY A 98 -11.58 0.30 11.11
N ILE A 99 -10.83 -0.27 10.16
CA ILE A 99 -11.29 -1.29 9.21
C ILE A 99 -10.63 -2.65 9.51
N SER A 100 -11.10 -3.70 8.84
CA SER A 100 -10.51 -5.03 8.97
C SER A 100 -9.18 -5.13 8.20
N PRO A 101 -8.23 -5.99 8.63
CA PRO A 101 -6.97 -6.22 7.90
C PRO A 101 -7.19 -6.71 6.45
N ASP A 102 -8.24 -7.50 6.21
CA ASP A 102 -8.60 -7.96 4.87
C ASP A 102 -9.08 -6.81 3.96
N GLU A 103 -9.88 -5.87 4.50
CA GLU A 103 -10.34 -4.67 3.78
C GLU A 103 -9.16 -3.73 3.49
N ALA A 104 -8.24 -3.60 4.44
CA ALA A 104 -7.00 -2.87 4.25
C ALA A 104 -6.13 -3.49 3.14
N ALA A 105 -5.92 -4.80 3.17
CA ALA A 105 -5.12 -5.50 2.17
C ALA A 105 -5.75 -5.43 0.77
N GLY A 106 -7.08 -5.56 0.68
CA GLY A 106 -7.83 -5.41 -0.57
C GLY A 106 -7.84 -3.98 -1.10
N GLY A 107 -7.89 -2.97 -0.23
CA GLY A 107 -7.79 -1.57 -0.66
C GLY A 107 -6.40 -1.16 -1.15
N LEU A 108 -5.35 -1.87 -0.71
CA LEU A 108 -3.96 -1.64 -1.11
C LEU A 108 -3.58 -2.36 -2.42
N SER A 109 -4.35 -3.39 -2.83
CA SER A 109 -4.10 -4.20 -4.04
C SER A 109 -4.51 -3.51 -5.34
#